data_AF-A0A923GEB1-F1
#
_entry.id   AF-A0A923GEB1-F1
#
_cell.length_a   1.000
_cell.length_b   1.000
_cell.length_c   1.000
_cell.angle_alpha   90.00
_cell.angle_beta   90.00
_cell.angle_gamma   90.00
#
_symmetry.space_group_name_H-M   'P 1'
#
loop_
_entity.id
_entity.type
_entity.pdbx_description
1 polymer ?
#
loop_
_entity_poly.entity_id
_entity_poly.type
_entity_poly.pdbx_seq_one_letter_code
_entity_poly.pdbx_strand_id
1 'polypeptide(L)'
;MLNPKKDTFDEYRENHRQQRIEFIRKALIVLSNAKYSNVTRLAKDVAKLVTEFELKAFFAQAESEREELCKPVSHVTLLRNTSYRKLLEDFLGAEAAVEAISGSIITDIEALRIRNASLESQNLLLKEKIRGIDLVALPAQGKIDQVVEDEFETLRHALVTFLKMIDGMVEQAADIYKTVLEGEESDNFPEPGFYGPWAKISTLDELRELDRIRKRFG
;
A
#
# COMPACT_ATOMS: atom_id res chain seq x y z
N MET A 1 -68.18 5.04 10.85
CA MET A 1 -66.71 5.00 10.62
C MET A 1 -66.30 3.54 10.70
N LEU A 2 -65.96 2.93 9.57
CA LEU A 2 -65.55 1.51 9.51
C LEU A 2 -64.10 1.42 10.00
N ASN A 3 -63.87 0.77 11.15
CA ASN A 3 -62.53 0.35 11.54
C ASN A 3 -61.98 -0.58 10.45
N PRO A 4 -60.87 -0.25 9.77
CA PRO A 4 -60.27 -1.19 8.84
C PRO A 4 -59.78 -2.38 9.67
N LYS A 5 -60.33 -3.58 9.39
CA LYS A 5 -59.84 -4.83 9.96
C LYS A 5 -58.34 -4.92 9.65
N LYS A 6 -57.50 -5.01 10.69
CA LYS A 6 -56.05 -5.21 10.58
C LYS A 6 -55.82 -6.48 9.74
N ASP A 7 -55.19 -6.35 8.58
CA ASP A 7 -54.91 -7.49 7.70
C ASP A 7 -53.82 -8.33 8.38
N THR A 8 -54.05 -9.63 8.53
CA THR A 8 -53.12 -10.55 9.21
C THR A 8 -51.73 -10.57 8.54
N PHE A 9 -51.63 -10.12 7.29
CA PHE A 9 -50.38 -10.02 6.54
C PHE A 9 -49.73 -8.62 6.56
N ASP A 10 -50.30 -7.64 7.26
CA ASP A 10 -49.75 -6.28 7.31
C ASP A 10 -48.33 -6.27 7.88
N GLU A 11 -48.08 -7.04 8.94
CA GLU A 11 -46.78 -7.13 9.60
C GLU A 11 -45.73 -7.80 8.70
N TYR A 12 -46.10 -8.89 8.02
CA TYR A 12 -45.26 -9.57 7.05
C TYR A 12 -44.89 -8.64 5.88
N ARG A 13 -45.87 -7.93 5.31
CA ARG A 13 -45.65 -6.99 4.20
C ARG A 13 -44.79 -5.80 4.63
N GLU A 14 -44.96 -5.32 5.86
CA GLU A 14 -44.15 -4.23 6.41
C GLU A 14 -42.70 -4.68 6.61
N ASN A 15 -42.47 -5.87 7.16
CA ASN A 15 -41.12 -6.41 7.35
C ASN A 15 -40.39 -6.58 6.01
N HIS A 16 -41.06 -7.16 5.01
CA HIS A 16 -40.51 -7.26 3.65
C HIS A 16 -40.20 -5.89 3.02
N ARG A 17 -41.06 -4.89 3.27
CA ARG A 17 -40.83 -3.52 2.79
C ARG A 17 -39.59 -2.91 3.45
N GLN A 18 -39.43 -3.07 4.75
CA GLN A 18 -38.27 -2.58 5.49
C GLN A 18 -36.98 -3.26 5.05
N GLN A 19 -37.00 -4.59 4.90
CA GLN A 19 -35.86 -5.34 4.39
C GLN A 19 -35.44 -4.86 3.00
N ARG A 20 -36.41 -4.58 2.12
CA ARG A 20 -36.14 -4.03 0.79
C ARG A 20 -35.59 -2.61 0.84
N ILE A 21 -36.06 -1.76 1.76
CA ILE A 21 -35.48 -0.42 1.99
C ILE A 21 -34.01 -0.53 2.37
N GLU A 22 -33.65 -1.47 3.25
CA GLU A 22 -32.27 -1.70 3.64
C GLU A 22 -31.39 -2.14 2.46
N PHE A 23 -31.89 -3.02 1.59
CA PHE A 23 -31.17 -3.38 0.37
C PHE A 23 -31.02 -2.23 -0.62
N ILE A 24 -32.04 -1.38 -0.76
CA ILE A 24 -31.98 -0.17 -1.59
C ILE A 24 -30.89 0.77 -1.05
N ARG A 25 -30.84 1.00 0.27
CA ARG A 25 -29.79 1.82 0.90
C ARG A 25 -28.40 1.27 0.63
N LYS A 26 -28.20 -0.04 0.78
CA LYS A 26 -26.92 -0.70 0.47
C LYS A 26 -26.54 -0.55 -1.00
N ALA A 27 -27.51 -0.68 -1.91
CA ALA A 27 -27.28 -0.51 -3.34
C ALA A 27 -26.84 0.92 -3.67
N LEU A 28 -27.49 1.93 -3.06
CA LEU A 28 -27.12 3.34 -3.23
C LEU A 28 -25.72 3.65 -2.69
N ILE A 29 -25.30 3.03 -1.58
CA ILE A 29 -23.93 3.17 -1.07
C ILE A 29 -22.92 2.60 -2.07
N VAL A 30 -23.19 1.43 -2.66
CA VAL A 30 -22.31 0.83 -3.69
C VAL A 30 -22.21 1.73 -4.93
N LEU A 31 -23.30 2.42 -5.26
CA LEU A 31 -23.39 3.30 -6.41
C LEU A 31 -22.99 4.75 -6.11
N SER A 32 -22.45 5.07 -4.93
CA SER A 32 -22.16 6.45 -4.48
C SER A 32 -21.25 7.25 -5.40
N ASN A 33 -20.44 6.58 -6.22
CA ASN A 33 -19.47 7.21 -7.13
C ASN A 33 -19.93 7.19 -8.59
N ALA A 34 -21.08 6.57 -8.89
CA ALA A 34 -21.59 6.43 -10.23
C ALA A 34 -22.52 7.61 -10.57
N LYS A 35 -22.27 8.28 -11.71
CA LYS A 35 -23.06 9.44 -12.12
C LYS A 35 -24.31 9.03 -12.90
N TYR A 36 -25.47 9.53 -12.48
CA TYR A 36 -26.75 9.21 -13.11
C TYR A 36 -27.45 10.45 -13.63
N SER A 37 -27.88 10.42 -14.89
CA SER A 37 -28.60 11.54 -15.52
C SER A 37 -30.07 11.66 -15.12
N ASN A 38 -30.66 10.58 -14.59
CA ASN A 38 -32.06 10.55 -14.14
C ASN A 38 -32.34 9.37 -13.20
N VAL A 39 -33.43 9.50 -12.44
CA VAL A 39 -33.91 8.51 -11.46
C VAL A 39 -34.18 7.14 -12.10
N THR A 40 -34.63 7.10 -13.36
CA THR A 40 -34.94 5.84 -14.04
C THR A 40 -33.70 5.00 -14.33
N ARG A 41 -32.58 5.62 -14.70
CA ARG A 41 -31.30 4.91 -14.89
C ARG A 41 -30.77 4.39 -13.56
N LEU A 42 -30.78 5.23 -12.51
CA LEU A 42 -30.43 4.82 -11.15
C LEU A 42 -31.28 3.64 -10.70
N ALA A 43 -32.61 3.70 -10.88
CA ALA A 43 -33.53 2.64 -10.50
C ALA A 43 -33.26 1.31 -11.21
N LYS A 44 -32.76 1.33 -12.45
CA LYS A 44 -32.39 0.11 -13.19
C LYS A 44 -31.20 -0.60 -12.57
N ASP A 45 -30.18 0.14 -12.17
CA ASP A 45 -28.97 -0.46 -11.59
C ASP A 45 -29.18 -0.82 -10.12
N VAL A 46 -29.91 0.02 -9.36
CA VAL A 46 -30.37 -0.34 -8.00
C VAL A 46 -31.20 -1.62 -8.03
N ALA A 47 -32.10 -1.80 -9.00
CA ALA A 47 -32.91 -3.01 -9.10
C ALA A 47 -32.07 -4.29 -9.30
N LYS A 48 -30.98 -4.22 -10.08
CA LYS A 48 -30.05 -5.34 -10.23
C LYS A 48 -29.36 -5.67 -8.91
N LEU A 49 -28.80 -4.67 -8.24
CA LEU A 49 -28.10 -4.86 -6.97
C LEU A 49 -29.03 -5.36 -5.87
N VAL A 50 -30.24 -4.83 -5.76
CA VAL A 50 -31.25 -5.32 -4.80
C VAL A 50 -31.60 -6.78 -5.09
N THR A 51 -31.72 -7.17 -6.36
CA THR A 51 -31.95 -8.57 -6.73
C THR A 51 -30.81 -9.47 -6.27
N GLU A 52 -29.56 -9.04 -6.46
CA GLU A 52 -28.38 -9.78 -5.98
C GLU A 52 -28.34 -9.89 -4.45
N PHE A 53 -28.72 -8.83 -3.73
CA PHE A 53 -28.79 -8.86 -2.28
C PHE A 53 -29.92 -9.76 -1.75
N GLU A 54 -31.09 -9.73 -2.38
CA GLU A 54 -32.20 -10.63 -2.04
C GLU A 54 -31.83 -12.10 -2.32
N LEU A 55 -31.14 -12.38 -3.44
CA LEU A 55 -30.62 -13.72 -3.75
C LEU A 55 -29.57 -14.18 -2.73
N LYS A 56 -28.62 -13.33 -2.37
CA LYS A 56 -27.60 -13.65 -1.37
C LYS A 56 -28.23 -13.92 0.00
N ALA A 57 -29.23 -13.14 0.39
CA ALA A 57 -29.96 -13.36 1.63
C ALA A 57 -30.75 -14.68 1.60
N PHE A 58 -31.37 -15.02 0.47
CA PHE A 58 -32.06 -16.30 0.26
C PHE A 58 -31.12 -17.50 0.38
N PHE A 59 -29.93 -17.45 -0.24
CA PHE A 59 -28.96 -18.55 -0.13
C PHE A 59 -28.34 -18.69 1.27
N ALA A 60 -28.33 -17.61 2.06
CA ALA A 60 -27.86 -17.63 3.44
C ALA A 60 -28.85 -18.29 4.43
N GLN A 61 -30.13 -18.48 4.04
CA GLN A 61 -31.13 -19.18 4.84
C GLN A 61 -30.96 -20.71 4.75
N ALA A 62 -31.36 -21.40 5.83
CA ALA A 62 -31.35 -22.86 5.89
C ALA A 62 -32.28 -23.45 4.83
N GLU A 63 -31.93 -24.60 4.25
CA GLU A 63 -32.69 -25.21 3.15
C GLU A 63 -34.17 -25.50 3.49
N SER A 64 -34.48 -25.72 4.77
CA SER A 64 -35.84 -25.94 5.28
C SER A 64 -36.74 -24.69 5.30
N GLU A 65 -36.17 -23.49 5.16
CA GLU A 65 -36.88 -22.20 5.21
C GLU A 65 -37.00 -21.54 3.83
N ARG A 66 -36.50 -22.18 2.77
CA ARG A 66 -36.52 -21.66 1.41
C ARG A 66 -37.88 -21.90 0.76
N GLU A 67 -38.81 -20.98 0.96
CA GLU A 67 -40.19 -21.13 0.48
C GLU A 67 -40.34 -20.98 -1.05
N GLU A 68 -39.64 -20.05 -1.70
CA GLU A 68 -39.65 -19.87 -3.17
C GLU A 68 -38.42 -19.08 -3.67
N LEU A 69 -37.94 -19.36 -4.89
CA LEU A 69 -36.86 -18.62 -5.54
C LEU A 69 -37.20 -17.12 -5.62
N CYS A 70 -36.29 -16.27 -5.15
CA CYS A 70 -36.44 -14.81 -5.20
C CYS A 70 -36.65 -14.33 -6.65
N LYS A 71 -37.78 -13.67 -6.90
CA LYS A 71 -38.09 -13.06 -8.20
C LYS A 71 -37.27 -11.79 -8.39
N PRO A 72 -36.74 -11.52 -9.60
CA PRO A 72 -35.95 -10.33 -9.85
C PRO A 72 -36.76 -9.06 -9.59
N VAL A 73 -36.14 -8.10 -8.92
CA VAL A 73 -36.76 -6.81 -8.61
C VAL A 73 -36.78 -5.97 -9.88
N SER A 74 -37.96 -5.43 -10.21
CA SER A 74 -38.11 -4.52 -11.35
C SER A 74 -37.89 -3.06 -10.93
N HIS A 75 -37.15 -2.32 -11.74
CA HIS A 75 -37.00 -0.86 -11.58
C HIS A 75 -38.34 -0.11 -11.58
N VAL A 76 -39.36 -0.65 -12.28
CA VAL A 76 -40.72 -0.08 -12.25
C VAL A 76 -41.34 -0.22 -10.87
N THR A 77 -41.09 -1.33 -10.17
CA THR A 77 -41.57 -1.55 -8.80
C THR A 77 -40.94 -0.54 -7.83
N LEU A 78 -39.65 -0.24 -8.02
CA LEU A 78 -38.96 0.79 -7.23
C LEU A 78 -39.54 2.19 -7.47
N LEU A 79 -39.86 2.53 -8.72
CA LEU A 79 -40.42 3.84 -9.07
C LEU A 79 -41.90 4.00 -8.72
N ARG A 80 -42.66 2.91 -8.61
CA ARG A 80 -44.08 2.95 -8.23
C ARG A 80 -44.28 3.09 -6.73
N ASN A 81 -43.38 2.51 -5.92
CA ASN A 81 -43.46 2.63 -4.47
C ASN A 81 -42.92 4.00 -4.04
N THR A 82 -43.75 4.80 -3.38
CA THR A 82 -43.41 6.16 -2.96
C THR A 82 -42.23 6.22 -2.02
N SER A 83 -42.09 5.25 -1.11
CA SER A 83 -40.99 5.22 -0.14
C SER A 83 -39.67 4.90 -0.81
N TYR A 84 -39.67 3.96 -1.76
CA TYR A 84 -38.46 3.59 -2.50
C TYR A 84 -38.04 4.72 -3.45
N ARG A 85 -39.00 5.31 -4.15
CA ARG A 85 -38.75 6.42 -5.07
C ARG A 85 -38.13 7.62 -4.38
N LYS A 86 -38.62 8.00 -3.19
CA LYS A 86 -38.04 9.08 -2.38
C LYS A 86 -36.56 8.84 -2.12
N LEU A 87 -36.16 7.64 -1.70
CA LEU A 87 -34.74 7.31 -1.46
C LEU A 87 -33.86 7.50 -2.71
N LEU A 88 -34.39 7.18 -3.90
CA LEU A 88 -33.67 7.34 -5.16
C LEU A 88 -33.57 8.82 -5.57
N GLU A 89 -34.63 9.59 -5.36
CA GLU A 89 -34.67 11.03 -5.64
C GLU A 89 -33.79 11.81 -4.67
N ASP A 90 -33.80 11.47 -3.39
CA ASP A 90 -32.94 12.06 -2.36
C ASP A 90 -31.45 11.84 -2.66
N PHE A 91 -31.10 10.65 -3.14
CA PHE A 91 -29.72 10.33 -3.56
C PHE A 91 -29.27 11.20 -4.74
N LEU A 92 -30.11 11.34 -5.77
CA LEU A 92 -29.82 12.21 -6.92
C LEU A 92 -29.79 13.70 -6.55
N GLY A 93 -30.65 14.13 -5.63
CA GLY A 93 -30.66 15.49 -5.10
C GLY A 93 -29.43 15.82 -4.25
N ALA A 94 -28.92 14.84 -3.49
CA ALA A 94 -27.70 14.98 -2.71
C ALA A 94 -26.45 15.13 -3.61
N GLU A 95 -26.37 14.40 -4.73
CA GLU A 95 -25.28 14.58 -5.71
C GLU A 95 -25.24 16.02 -6.26
N ALA A 96 -26.40 16.59 -6.59
CA ALA A 96 -26.50 17.97 -7.07
C ALA A 96 -26.08 19.01 -6.01
N ALA A 97 -26.22 18.71 -4.72
CA ALA A 97 -25.76 19.56 -3.62
C ALA A 97 -24.26 19.41 -3.34
N VAL A 98 -23.68 18.22 -3.55
CA VAL A 98 -22.24 17.94 -3.37
C VAL A 98 -21.39 18.59 -4.46
N GLU A 99 -21.92 18.75 -5.68
CA GLU A 99 -21.24 19.50 -6.75
C GLU A 99 -21.01 20.99 -6.40
N ALA A 100 -21.68 21.55 -5.39
CA ALA A 100 -21.45 22.92 -4.91
C ALA A 100 -20.34 23.05 -3.85
N ILE A 101 -19.79 21.94 -3.33
CA ILE A 101 -18.82 21.92 -2.21
C ILE A 101 -17.45 21.40 -2.72
N SER A 102 -16.95 21.96 -3.82
CA SER A 102 -15.74 21.40 -4.48
C SER A 102 -14.41 21.84 -3.88
N GLY A 103 -14.37 22.67 -2.83
CA GLY A 103 -13.10 23.16 -2.24
C GLY A 103 -12.53 22.24 -1.15
N SER A 104 -13.35 21.87 -0.15
CA SER A 104 -12.91 21.11 1.03
C SER A 104 -12.78 19.60 0.78
N ILE A 105 -13.57 19.06 -0.15
CA ILE A 105 -13.57 17.61 -0.43
C ILE A 105 -12.31 17.21 -1.20
N ILE A 106 -11.77 18.10 -2.05
CA ILE A 106 -10.52 17.84 -2.78
C ILE A 106 -9.34 17.74 -1.80
N THR A 107 -9.27 18.63 -0.81
CA THR A 107 -8.22 18.59 0.22
C THR A 107 -8.32 17.36 1.11
N ASP A 108 -9.54 16.91 1.43
CA ASP A 108 -9.74 15.71 2.24
C ASP A 108 -9.40 14.43 1.44
N ILE A 109 -9.72 14.38 0.15
CA ILE A 109 -9.34 13.27 -0.73
C ILE A 109 -7.81 13.20 -0.90
N GLU A 110 -7.15 14.35 -1.04
CA GLU A 110 -5.69 14.43 -1.10
C GLU A 110 -5.05 13.98 0.22
N ALA A 111 -5.59 14.43 1.37
CA ALA A 111 -5.14 13.98 2.67
C ALA A 111 -5.33 12.46 2.87
N LEU A 112 -6.47 11.92 2.43
CA LEU A 112 -6.74 10.47 2.47
C LEU A 112 -5.81 9.69 1.54
N ARG A 113 -5.49 10.22 0.36
CA ARG A 113 -4.50 9.61 -0.55
C ARG A 113 -3.11 9.57 0.05
N ILE A 114 -2.66 10.67 0.66
CA ILE A 114 -1.37 10.74 1.36
C ILE A 114 -1.35 9.72 2.51
N ARG A 115 -2.45 9.62 3.28
CA ARG A 115 -2.57 8.65 4.36
C ARG A 115 -2.53 7.21 3.87
N ASN A 116 -3.22 6.90 2.77
CA ASN A 116 -3.18 5.56 2.17
C ASN A 116 -1.78 5.21 1.67
N ALA A 117 -1.09 6.12 0.97
CA ALA A 117 0.28 5.90 0.53
C ALA A 117 1.23 5.67 1.73
N SER A 118 1.05 6.43 2.82
CA SER A 118 1.80 6.22 4.05
C SER A 118 1.52 4.85 4.69
N LEU A 119 0.26 4.40 4.72
CA LEU A 119 -0.13 3.11 5.26
C LEU A 119 0.35 1.94 4.40
N GLU A 120 0.39 2.11 3.08
CA GLU A 120 0.96 1.14 2.14
C GLU A 120 2.47 1.00 2.33
N SER A 121 3.19 2.12 2.48
CA SER A 121 4.62 2.11 2.78
C SER A 121 4.92 1.43 4.13
N GLN A 122 4.14 1.72 5.17
CA GLN A 122 4.26 1.05 6.46
C GLN A 122 4.00 -0.45 6.36
N ASN A 123 2.98 -0.86 5.60
CA ASN A 123 2.71 -2.27 5.34
C ASN A 123 3.85 -2.94 4.60
N LEU A 124 4.45 -2.28 3.61
CA LEU A 124 5.58 -2.82 2.87
C LEU A 124 6.80 -2.99 3.79
N LEU A 125 7.11 -2.01 4.63
CA LEU A 125 8.17 -2.10 5.63
C LEU A 125 7.91 -3.22 6.64
N LEU A 126 6.67 -3.38 7.11
CA LEU A 126 6.30 -4.45 8.01
C LEU A 126 6.40 -5.82 7.33
N LYS A 127 6.01 -5.94 6.06
CA LYS A 127 6.17 -7.17 5.28
C LYS A 127 7.63 -7.52 5.06
N GLU A 128 8.50 -6.54 4.77
CA GLU A 128 9.94 -6.78 4.65
C GLU A 128 10.57 -7.12 6.01
N LYS A 129 10.12 -6.49 7.10
CA LYS A 129 10.53 -6.90 8.45
C LYS A 129 10.09 -8.32 8.78
N ILE A 130 8.85 -8.69 8.46
CA ILE A 130 8.34 -10.05 8.65
C ILE A 130 9.12 -11.03 7.79
N ARG A 131 9.39 -10.71 6.51
CA ARG A 131 10.25 -11.53 5.65
C ARG A 131 11.65 -11.69 6.25
N GLY A 132 12.23 -10.62 6.78
CA GLY A 132 13.50 -10.68 7.52
C GLY A 132 13.42 -11.55 8.77
N ILE A 133 12.30 -11.53 9.49
CA ILE A 133 12.06 -12.35 10.69
C ILE A 133 11.76 -13.81 10.31
N ASP A 134 11.07 -14.07 9.20
CA ASP A 134 10.76 -15.42 8.71
C ASP A 134 12.00 -16.11 8.15
N LEU A 135 12.91 -15.34 7.53
CA LEU A 135 14.29 -15.78 7.25
C LEU A 135 15.04 -16.12 8.56
N VAL A 136 14.66 -15.47 9.66
CA VAL A 136 15.21 -15.68 11.02
C VAL A 136 14.41 -16.70 11.86
N ALA A 137 13.33 -17.30 11.33
CA ALA A 137 12.44 -18.21 12.08
C ALA A 137 12.36 -19.63 11.51
N LEU A 138 13.09 -19.93 10.42
CA LEU A 138 13.22 -21.29 9.91
C LEU A 138 14.36 -22.03 10.64
N PRO A 139 14.14 -23.24 11.18
CA PRO A 139 15.13 -24.00 11.96
C PRO A 139 16.30 -24.58 11.12
N ALA A 140 16.67 -23.93 10.02
CA ALA A 140 17.86 -24.19 9.21
C ALA A 140 19.02 -23.20 9.47
N GLN A 141 18.83 -22.23 10.39
CA GLN A 141 19.75 -21.11 10.60
C GLN A 141 21.11 -21.41 11.23
N GLY A 142 21.30 -22.57 11.86
CA GLY A 142 22.62 -22.89 12.42
C GLY A 142 23.72 -22.99 11.35
N LYS A 143 23.37 -23.34 10.10
CA LYS A 143 24.36 -23.56 9.03
C LYS A 143 24.50 -22.40 8.04
N ILE A 144 23.46 -21.60 7.83
CA ILE A 144 23.52 -20.49 6.86
C ILE A 144 24.17 -19.26 7.50
N ASP A 145 23.80 -18.92 8.75
CA ASP A 145 24.44 -17.81 9.46
C ASP A 145 25.92 -18.10 9.71
N GLN A 146 26.30 -19.34 10.08
CA GLN A 146 27.71 -19.72 10.22
C GLN A 146 28.49 -19.64 8.91
N VAL A 147 27.93 -20.10 7.78
CA VAL A 147 28.63 -20.05 6.49
C VAL A 147 28.79 -18.60 6.00
N VAL A 148 27.78 -17.75 6.16
CA VAL A 148 27.86 -16.33 5.78
C VAL A 148 28.79 -15.56 6.71
N GLU A 149 28.78 -15.86 8.01
CA GLU A 149 29.67 -15.24 9.00
C GLU A 149 31.13 -15.71 8.79
N ASP A 150 31.35 -16.99 8.46
CA ASP A 150 32.67 -17.54 8.10
C ASP A 150 33.20 -16.96 6.77
N GLU A 151 32.34 -16.80 5.75
CA GLU A 151 32.71 -16.14 4.48
C GLU A 151 33.02 -14.65 4.68
N PHE A 152 32.28 -13.97 5.54
CA PHE A 152 32.55 -12.57 5.88
C PHE A 152 33.87 -12.41 6.65
N GLU A 153 34.13 -13.27 7.63
CA GLU A 153 35.37 -13.27 8.41
C GLU A 153 36.59 -13.63 7.55
N THR A 154 36.46 -14.59 6.64
CA THR A 154 37.54 -14.93 5.69
C THR A 154 37.83 -13.77 4.73
N LEU A 155 36.79 -13.12 4.19
CA LEU A 155 36.97 -11.95 3.33
C LEU A 155 37.57 -10.77 4.09
N ARG A 156 37.14 -10.53 5.33
CA ARG A 156 37.72 -9.52 6.23
C ARG A 156 39.20 -9.80 6.47
N HIS A 157 39.55 -11.04 6.79
CA HIS A 157 40.94 -11.43 7.02
C HIS A 157 41.81 -11.27 5.77
N ALA A 158 41.28 -11.64 4.60
CA ALA A 158 41.95 -11.45 3.31
C ALA A 158 42.19 -9.96 3.02
N LEU A 159 41.19 -9.11 3.25
CA LEU A 159 41.30 -7.66 3.05
C LEU A 159 42.33 -7.02 3.99
N VAL A 160 42.33 -7.40 5.27
CA VAL A 160 43.35 -6.93 6.23
C VAL A 160 44.75 -7.39 5.81
N THR A 161 44.89 -8.63 5.34
CA THR A 161 46.17 -9.16 4.86
C THR A 161 46.65 -8.40 3.62
N PHE A 162 45.75 -8.10 2.69
CA PHE A 162 46.07 -7.34 1.49
C PHE A 162 46.49 -5.90 1.82
N LEU A 163 45.78 -5.23 2.73
CA LEU A 163 46.17 -3.89 3.21
C LEU A 163 47.57 -3.90 3.84
N LYS A 164 47.86 -4.88 4.71
CA LYS A 164 49.21 -5.04 5.30
C LYS A 164 50.28 -5.30 4.26
N MET A 165 49.97 -6.05 3.20
CA MET A 165 50.90 -6.29 2.10
C MET A 165 51.19 -4.99 1.34
N ILE A 166 50.17 -4.19 1.04
CA ILE A 166 50.35 -2.87 0.41
C ILE A 166 51.17 -1.96 1.33
N ASP A 167 50.86 -1.89 2.62
CA ASP A 167 51.59 -1.07 3.58
C ASP A 167 53.07 -1.48 3.63
N GLY A 168 53.36 -2.78 3.68
CA GLY A 168 54.73 -3.29 3.62
C GLY A 168 55.43 -2.98 2.29
N MET A 169 54.72 -3.01 1.16
CA MET A 169 55.28 -2.60 -0.14
C MET A 169 55.60 -1.12 -0.18
N VAL A 170 54.73 -0.26 0.35
CA VAL A 170 54.93 1.20 0.40
C VAL A 170 56.05 1.55 1.36
N GLU A 171 56.14 0.91 2.53
CA GLU A 171 57.22 1.11 3.49
C GLU A 171 58.59 0.69 2.92
N GLN A 172 58.67 -0.44 2.24
CA GLN A 172 59.92 -0.91 1.61
C GLN A 172 60.36 -0.03 0.42
N ALA A 173 59.42 0.67 -0.20
CA ALA A 173 59.64 1.54 -1.34
C ALA A 173 59.29 3.00 -1.01
N ALA A 174 59.57 3.44 0.21
CA ALA A 174 59.19 4.77 0.71
C ALA A 174 59.74 5.93 -0.16
N ASP A 175 60.88 5.73 -0.83
CA ASP A 175 61.48 6.73 -1.72
C ASP A 175 60.80 6.79 -3.11
N ILE A 176 59.97 5.79 -3.44
CA ILE A 176 59.29 5.65 -4.74
C ILE A 176 57.87 6.19 -4.68
N TYR A 177 57.22 6.07 -3.53
CA TYR A 177 55.84 6.49 -3.33
C TYR A 177 55.75 7.76 -2.48
N LYS A 178 54.97 8.74 -2.94
CA LYS A 178 54.81 10.01 -2.23
C LYS A 178 53.34 10.36 -2.06
N THR A 179 52.94 10.63 -0.82
CA THR A 179 51.65 11.24 -0.50
C THR A 179 51.80 12.76 -0.49
N VAL A 180 50.95 13.46 -1.22
CA VAL A 180 50.91 14.94 -1.29
C VAL A 180 49.57 15.39 -0.72
N LEU A 181 49.61 16.22 0.32
CA LEU A 181 48.41 16.75 0.97
C LEU A 181 47.95 18.08 0.33
N GLU A 182 46.72 18.51 0.63
CA GLU A 182 46.22 19.83 0.24
C GLU A 182 47.17 20.92 0.78
N GLY A 183 47.68 21.76 -0.12
CA GLY A 183 48.64 22.82 0.23
C GLY A 183 50.13 22.42 0.20
N GLU A 184 50.45 21.16 -0.10
CA GLU A 184 51.82 20.68 -0.37
C GLU A 184 52.10 20.49 -1.88
N GLU A 185 51.24 21.07 -2.71
CA GLU A 185 51.34 21.01 -4.17
C GLU A 185 52.63 21.68 -4.68
N SER A 186 53.18 21.13 -5.76
CA SER A 186 54.38 21.67 -6.41
C SER A 186 54.28 21.50 -7.92
N ASP A 187 55.17 22.12 -8.69
CA ASP A 187 55.21 21.98 -10.15
C ASP A 187 55.33 20.51 -10.61
N ASN A 188 55.93 19.65 -9.77
CA ASN A 188 56.07 18.21 -10.03
C ASN A 188 54.86 17.38 -9.54
N PHE A 189 54.05 17.93 -8.64
CA PHE A 189 52.87 17.27 -8.05
C PHE A 189 51.73 18.30 -7.96
N PRO A 190 51.01 18.54 -9.07
CA PRO A 190 50.08 19.67 -9.18
C PRO A 190 48.76 19.46 -8.43
N GLU A 191 48.44 18.21 -8.04
CA GLU A 191 47.20 17.87 -7.35
C GLU A 191 47.48 17.03 -6.09
N PRO A 192 46.69 17.16 -5.01
CA PRO A 192 46.82 16.32 -3.84
C PRO A 192 46.42 14.86 -4.13
N GLY A 193 47.14 13.91 -3.53
CA GLY A 193 46.92 12.48 -3.74
C GLY A 193 48.15 11.62 -3.49
N PHE A 194 48.07 10.36 -3.88
CA PHE A 194 49.17 9.39 -3.76
C PHE A 194 49.82 9.18 -5.13
N TYR A 195 51.12 9.40 -5.20
CA TYR A 195 51.92 9.32 -6.41
C TYR A 195 52.89 8.15 -6.37
N GLY A 196 53.04 7.51 -7.52
CA GLY A 196 54.12 6.59 -7.80
C GLY A 196 55.16 7.21 -8.74
N PRO A 197 56.09 6.40 -9.26
CA PRO A 197 57.22 6.88 -10.05
C PRO A 197 56.82 7.46 -11.41
N TRP A 198 55.64 7.09 -11.92
CA TRP A 198 55.20 7.48 -13.27
C TRP A 198 54.00 8.43 -13.27
N ALA A 199 53.10 8.30 -12.29
CA ALA A 199 51.83 9.02 -12.27
C ALA A 199 51.19 9.01 -10.89
N LYS A 200 50.13 9.81 -10.75
CA LYS A 200 49.19 9.73 -9.63
C LYS A 200 48.51 8.35 -9.64
N ILE A 201 48.61 7.65 -8.52
CA ILE A 201 48.02 6.33 -8.31
C ILE A 201 46.59 6.46 -7.76
N SER A 202 46.37 7.40 -6.84
CA SER A 202 45.08 7.54 -6.17
C SER A 202 44.83 8.99 -5.73
N THR A 203 43.57 9.38 -5.67
CA THR A 203 43.16 10.72 -5.21
C THR A 203 43.17 10.82 -3.68
N LEU A 204 43.21 12.04 -3.15
CA LEU A 204 43.16 12.25 -1.70
C LEU A 204 41.87 11.69 -1.07
N ASP A 205 40.74 11.76 -1.77
CA ASP A 205 39.47 11.24 -1.26
C ASP A 205 39.46 9.70 -1.19
N GLU A 206 40.03 9.03 -2.19
CA GLU A 206 40.22 7.58 -2.15
C GLU A 206 41.14 7.15 -1.00
N LEU A 207 42.20 7.91 -0.71
CA LEU A 207 43.05 7.66 0.47
C LEU A 207 42.29 7.84 1.78
N ARG A 208 41.39 8.83 1.87
CA ARG A 208 40.52 9.04 3.04
C ARG A 208 39.54 7.87 3.21
N GLU A 209 39.00 7.34 2.12
CA GLU A 209 38.16 6.14 2.17
C GLU A 209 38.95 4.91 2.64
N LEU A 210 40.17 4.73 2.13
CA LEU A 210 41.07 3.65 2.55
C LEU A 210 41.41 3.77 4.04
N ASP A 211 41.66 4.99 4.55
CA ASP A 211 41.89 5.23 5.99
C ASP A 211 40.63 4.93 6.85
N ARG A 212 39.43 5.23 6.35
CA ARG A 212 38.17 4.85 7.01
C ARG A 212 38.01 3.33 7.07
N ILE A 213 38.36 2.62 5.99
CA ILE A 213 38.33 1.15 5.94
C ILE A 213 39.35 0.59 6.94
N ARG A 214 40.57 1.12 6.98
CA ARG A 214 41.59 0.72 7.98
C ARG A 214 41.08 0.88 9.41
N LYS A 215 40.48 2.02 9.75
CA LYS A 215 39.90 2.27 11.09
C LYS A 215 38.71 1.37 11.44
N ARG A 216 38.02 0.84 10.43
CA ARG A 216 36.86 -0.04 10.62
C ARG A 216 37.25 -1.50 10.83
N PHE A 217 38.40 -1.92 10.29
CA PHE A 217 38.81 -3.33 10.26
C PHE A 217 40.14 -3.65 10.97
N GLY A 218 40.93 -2.64 11.34
CA GLY A 218 42.12 -2.75 12.20
C GLY A 218 41.79 -2.52 13.66
#